data_AF-A0A366CVN5-F1
#
_entry.id   AF-A0A366CVN5-F1
#
_cell.length_a   1.000
_cell.length_b   1.000
_cell.length_c   1.000
_cell.angle_alpha   90.00
_cell.angle_beta   90.00
_cell.angle_gamma   90.00
#
_symmetry.space_group_name_H-M   'P 1'
#
loop_
_entity.id
_entity.type
_entity.pdbx_description
1 polymer ?
#
loop_
_entity_poly.entity_id
_entity_poly.type
_entity_poly.pdbx_seq_one_letter_code
_entity_poly.pdbx_strand_id
1 'polypeptide(L)'
;MSDPAIPTTAALDSIYVMANAITGDQFAIYAPGPHDTRGMYTVAHVTGGTGGYAAPRIHLVHPDDITAYATGATDRMRRGAHGHAATVSLDRTTGTLHADLTR
;
A
#
# COMPACT_ATOMS: atom_id res chain seq x y z
N MET A 1 23.17 29.11 9.06
CA MET A 1 22.45 28.38 8.02
C MET A 1 21.63 27.31 8.72
N SER A 2 20.35 27.56 8.96
CA SER A 2 19.44 26.51 9.44
C SER A 2 18.94 25.77 8.21
N ASP A 3 19.18 24.46 8.18
CA ASP A 3 18.56 23.55 7.22
C ASP A 3 17.04 23.74 7.32
N PRO A 4 16.30 24.08 6.24
CA PRO A 4 14.86 24.19 6.32
C PRO A 4 14.29 22.87 6.81
N ALA A 5 13.52 22.91 7.90
CA ALA A 5 12.88 21.73 8.45
C ALA A 5 12.04 21.07 7.36
N ILE A 6 12.53 19.95 6.82
CA ILE A 6 11.77 19.12 5.90
C ILE A 6 10.51 18.71 6.68
N PRO A 7 9.29 19.00 6.17
CA PRO A 7 8.07 18.55 6.82
C PRO A 7 8.15 17.04 6.96
N THR A 8 8.43 16.56 8.18
CA THR A 8 8.24 15.17 8.54
C THR A 8 6.74 14.98 8.71
N THR A 9 6.00 14.97 7.60
CA THR A 9 4.68 14.34 7.63
C THR A 9 4.94 12.90 8.07
N ALA A 10 4.44 12.55 9.25
CA ALA A 10 4.69 11.24 9.85
C ALA A 10 4.11 10.08 9.02
N ALA A 11 3.30 10.38 8.01
CA ALA A 11 2.70 9.44 7.09
C ALA A 11 3.23 9.65 5.67
N LEU A 12 3.70 8.58 5.04
CA LEU A 12 3.99 8.55 3.62
C LEU A 12 2.68 8.66 2.82
N ASP A 13 2.74 9.24 1.62
CA ASP A 13 1.57 9.33 0.75
C ASP A 13 1.15 7.95 0.26
N SER A 14 -0.12 7.58 0.45
CA SER A 14 -0.68 6.35 -0.10
C SER A 14 -0.85 6.48 -1.61
N ILE A 15 -0.40 5.49 -2.38
CA ILE A 15 -0.54 5.46 -3.85
C ILE A 15 -1.47 4.35 -4.33
N TYR A 16 -1.62 3.30 -3.53
CA TYR A 16 -2.56 2.21 -3.76
C TYR A 16 -3.11 1.74 -2.42
N VAL A 17 -4.43 1.65 -2.29
CA VAL A 17 -5.07 1.11 -1.09
C VAL A 17 -6.12 0.09 -1.52
N MET A 18 -6.15 -1.02 -0.81
CA MET A 18 -7.21 -2.01 -0.92
C MET A 18 -7.69 -2.38 0.47
N ALA A 19 -9.00 -2.46 0.64
CA ALA A 19 -9.63 -2.84 1.90
C ALA A 19 -10.74 -3.84 1.64
N ASN A 20 -10.83 -4.86 2.49
CA ASN A 20 -11.94 -5.80 2.52
C ASN A 20 -12.77 -5.56 3.78
N ALA A 21 -13.95 -4.97 3.60
CA ALA A 21 -14.80 -4.59 4.73
C ALA A 21 -15.41 -5.79 5.48
N ILE A 22 -15.47 -6.97 4.84
CA ILE A 22 -16.00 -8.19 5.48
C ILE A 22 -14.94 -8.82 6.38
N THR A 23 -13.70 -8.97 5.90
CA THR A 23 -12.63 -9.61 6.69
C THR A 23 -11.90 -8.63 7.59
N GLY A 24 -11.97 -7.33 7.31
CA GLY A 24 -11.16 -6.30 7.94
C GLY A 24 -9.72 -6.25 7.40
N ASP A 25 -9.40 -7.02 6.35
CA ASP A 25 -8.08 -6.98 5.71
C ASP A 25 -7.88 -5.64 5.02
N GLN A 26 -6.68 -5.07 5.14
CA GLN A 26 -6.28 -3.87 4.41
C GLN A 26 -4.87 -4.03 3.87
N PHE A 27 -4.62 -3.33 2.78
CA PHE A 27 -3.36 -3.30 2.06
C PHE A 27 -3.13 -1.89 1.57
N ALA A 28 -1.94 -1.35 1.78
CA ALA A 28 -1.56 -0.04 1.29
C ALA A 28 -0.13 -0.04 0.77
N ILE A 29 0.07 0.54 -0.41
CA ILE A 29 1.38 0.91 -0.94
C ILE A 29 1.52 2.40 -0.73
N TYR A 30 2.67 2.82 -0.23
CA TYR A 30 3.03 4.21 -0.03
C TYR A 30 4.14 4.63 -0.99
N ALA A 31 4.13 5.89 -1.39
CA ALA A 31 5.19 6.52 -2.15
C ALA A 31 6.54 6.41 -1.39
N PRO A 32 7.67 6.33 -2.10
CA PRO A 32 8.98 6.39 -1.48
C PRO A 32 9.11 7.65 -0.62
N GLY A 33 9.69 7.49 0.58
CA GLY A 33 9.94 8.63 1.46
C GLY A 33 11.00 9.57 0.89
N PRO A 34 11.03 10.85 1.30
CA PRO A 34 12.01 11.83 0.83
C PRO A 34 13.47 11.45 1.15
N HIS A 35 13.68 10.50 2.05
CA HIS A 35 15.00 9.97 2.43
C HIS A 35 15.32 8.60 1.78
N ASP A 36 14.40 8.03 1.01
CA ASP A 36 14.62 6.75 0.35
C ASP A 36 15.36 6.95 -0.98
N THR A 37 16.69 6.81 -0.91
CA THR A 37 17.58 6.91 -2.07
C THR A 37 17.52 5.69 -2.99
N ARG A 38 16.91 4.58 -2.56
CA ARG A 38 16.76 3.36 -3.36
C ARG A 38 15.40 3.27 -4.06
N GLY A 39 14.48 4.19 -3.75
CA GLY A 39 13.16 4.25 -4.36
C GLY A 39 12.27 3.06 -4.01
N MET A 40 12.47 2.41 -2.87
CA MET A 40 11.66 1.28 -2.45
C MET A 40 10.25 1.76 -2.08
N TYR A 41 9.26 0.93 -2.41
CA TYR A 41 7.90 1.17 -1.95
C TYR A 41 7.73 0.62 -0.55
N THR A 42 7.20 1.43 0.37
CA THR A 42 6.73 0.93 1.67
C THR A 42 5.34 0.34 1.48
N VAL A 43 5.15 -0.86 1.99
CA VAL A 43 3.88 -1.58 1.86
C VAL A 43 3.41 -2.04 3.24
N ALA A 44 2.15 -1.79 3.55
CA ALA A 44 1.51 -2.23 4.79
C ALA A 44 0.38 -3.23 4.50
N HIS A 45 0.38 -4.33 5.25
CA HIS A 45 -0.69 -5.32 5.27
C HIS A 45 -1.29 -5.42 6.66
N VAL A 46 -2.57 -5.10 6.77
CA VAL A 46 -3.37 -5.38 7.96
C VAL A 46 -4.18 -6.62 7.66
N THR A 47 -3.96 -7.69 8.41
CA THR A 47 -4.85 -8.87 8.35
C THR A 47 -5.93 -8.70 9.40
N GLY A 48 -7.18 -8.60 8.98
CA GLY A 48 -8.31 -8.46 9.87
C GLY A 48 -8.51 -9.70 10.73
N GLY A 49 -8.97 -9.48 11.96
CA GLY A 49 -9.29 -10.55 12.91
C GLY A 49 -10.57 -10.19 13.68
N THR A 50 -11.30 -11.21 14.13
CA THR A 50 -12.65 -11.07 14.71
C THR A 50 -12.69 -10.46 16.13
N GLY A 51 -11.65 -9.75 16.61
CA GLY A 51 -11.67 -9.26 17.99
C GLY A 51 -10.43 -8.55 18.57
N GLY A 52 -9.61 -7.85 17.78
CA GLY A 52 -8.48 -7.11 18.37
C GLY A 52 -7.75 -6.19 17.39
N TYR A 53 -6.87 -5.34 17.93
CA TYR A 53 -5.95 -4.51 17.16
C TYR A 53 -5.11 -5.37 16.21
N ALA A 54 -5.38 -5.27 14.91
CA ALA A 54 -4.57 -5.90 13.89
C ALA A 54 -3.30 -5.06 13.68
N ALA A 55 -2.14 -5.59 14.07
CA ALA A 55 -0.87 -4.93 13.81
C ALA A 55 -0.55 -4.99 12.30
N PRO A 56 -0.23 -3.85 11.65
CA PRO A 56 0.20 -3.87 10.26
C PRO A 56 1.55 -4.57 10.12
N ARG A 57 1.65 -5.46 9.13
CA ARG A 57 2.91 -6.02 8.66
C ARG A 57 3.46 -5.08 7.60
N ILE A 58 4.65 -4.52 7.84
CA ILE A 58 5.27 -3.53 6.97
C ILE A 58 6.44 -4.19 6.22
N HIS A 59 6.49 -3.98 4.91
CA HIS A 59 7.50 -4.51 4.00
C HIS A 59 8.05 -3.41 3.08
N LEU A 60 9.30 -3.56 2.65
CA LEU A 60 9.87 -2.77 1.56
C LEU A 60 9.88 -3.63 0.30
N VAL A 61 9.39 -3.08 -0.81
CA VAL A 61 9.28 -3.80 -2.09
C VAL A 61 10.03 -3.00 -3.16
N HIS A 62 10.82 -3.72 -3.97
CA HIS A 62 11.57 -3.10 -5.06
C HIS A 62 10.59 -2.61 -6.15
N PRO A 63 10.86 -1.48 -6.81
CA PRO A 63 10.01 -0.98 -7.89
C PRO A 63 9.68 -2.01 -8.97
N ASP A 64 10.67 -2.81 -9.37
CA ASP A 64 10.48 -3.84 -10.40
C ASP A 64 9.50 -4.96 -9.99
N ASP A 65 9.30 -5.15 -8.68
CA ASP A 65 8.45 -6.19 -8.12
C ASP A 65 7.07 -5.66 -7.69
N ILE A 66 6.85 -4.34 -7.68
CA ILE A 66 5.69 -3.73 -7.01
C ILE A 66 4.36 -4.14 -7.66
N THR A 67 4.32 -4.26 -8.98
CA THR A 67 3.12 -4.68 -9.72
C THR A 67 2.76 -6.14 -9.42
N ALA A 68 3.77 -7.03 -9.44
CA ALA A 68 3.57 -8.45 -9.12
C ALA A 68 3.13 -8.62 -7.66
N TYR A 69 3.74 -7.86 -6.75
CA TYR A 69 3.39 -7.85 -5.34
C TYR A 69 1.94 -7.36 -5.11
N ALA A 70 1.57 -6.22 -5.71
CA ALA A 70 0.22 -5.65 -5.62
C ALA A 70 -0.85 -6.61 -6.16
N THR A 71 -0.55 -7.28 -7.27
CA THR A 71 -1.46 -8.28 -7.88
C THR A 71 -1.66 -9.47 -6.93
N GLY A 72 -0.57 -10.05 -6.41
CA GLY A 72 -0.63 -11.18 -5.48
C GLY A 72 -1.36 -10.84 -4.17
N ALA A 73 -1.12 -9.64 -3.63
CA ALA A 73 -1.81 -9.10 -2.47
C ALA A 73 -3.33 -8.97 -2.71
N THR A 74 -3.70 -8.38 -3.84
CA THR A 74 -5.10 -8.15 -4.25
C THR A 74 -5.84 -9.48 -4.41
N ASP A 75 -5.21 -10.43 -5.10
CA ASP A 75 -5.75 -11.76 -5.31
C ASP A 75 -5.97 -12.52 -4.00
N ARG A 76 -5.03 -12.42 -3.05
CA ARG A 76 -5.18 -13.01 -1.73
C ARG A 76 -6.38 -12.43 -0.98
N MET A 77 -6.54 -11.10 -1.00
CA MET A 77 -7.65 -10.42 -0.33
C MET A 77 -9.02 -10.73 -0.95
N ARG A 78 -9.09 -10.93 -2.27
CA ARG A 78 -10.33 -11.33 -2.97
C ARG A 78 -10.73 -12.77 -2.65
N ARG A 79 -9.76 -13.70 -2.61
CA ARG A 79 -10.01 -15.12 -2.31
C ARG A 79 -10.49 -15.35 -0.88
N GLY A 80 -10.09 -14.52 0.07
CA GLY A 80 -10.47 -14.64 1.48
C GLY A 80 -11.96 -14.41 1.80
N ALA A 81 -12.74 -13.82 0.89
CA ALA A 81 -14.11 -13.38 1.19
C ALA A 81 -15.15 -13.60 0.08
N HIS A 82 -14.97 -14.62 -0.78
CA HIS A 82 -15.84 -14.82 -1.96
C HIS A 82 -15.96 -13.56 -2.86
N GLY A 83 -14.86 -12.80 -3.01
CA GLY A 83 -14.68 -11.81 -4.08
C GLY A 83 -15.49 -10.51 -4.04
N HIS A 84 -16.50 -10.34 -3.18
CA HIS A 84 -17.49 -9.26 -3.33
C HIS A 84 -17.32 -8.02 -2.42
N ALA A 85 -16.37 -8.02 -1.49
CA ALA A 85 -16.25 -6.93 -0.50
C ALA A 85 -14.91 -6.20 -0.49
N ALA A 86 -14.08 -6.42 -1.51
CA ALA A 86 -12.80 -5.74 -1.62
C ALA A 86 -12.93 -4.47 -2.48
N THR A 87 -12.70 -3.31 -1.86
CA THR A 87 -12.65 -2.01 -2.52
C THR A 87 -11.21 -1.64 -2.80
N VAL A 88 -10.92 -1.21 -4.03
CA VAL A 88 -9.61 -0.69 -4.43
C VAL A 88 -9.74 0.82 -4.64
N SER A 89 -8.86 1.58 -4.00
CA SER A 89 -8.74 3.02 -4.12
C SER A 89 -7.34 3.36 -4.61
N LEU A 90 -7.25 4.03 -5.76
CA LEU A 90 -6.03 4.64 -6.26
C LEU A 90 -6.08 6.12 -5.84
N ASP A 91 -5.33 6.49 -4.81
CA ASP A 91 -5.28 7.89 -4.38
C ASP A 91 -4.30 8.65 -5.29
N ARG A 92 -4.85 9.54 -6.12
CA ARG A 92 -4.14 10.52 -6.97
C ARG A 92 -2.82 10.06 -7.62
N THR A 93 -2.75 8.82 -8.10
CA THR A 93 -1.63 8.34 -8.90
C THR A 93 -1.66 9.00 -10.28
N THR A 94 -1.08 10.20 -10.37
CA THR A 94 -0.58 10.73 -11.64
C THR A 94 0.90 10.32 -11.74
N GLY A 95 1.27 9.56 -12.77
CA GLY A 95 2.64 9.10 -12.97
C GLY A 95 2.78 7.63 -13.42
N THR A 96 4.02 7.15 -13.53
CA THR A 96 4.40 5.83 -14.07
C THR A 96 3.68 4.65 -13.41
N LEU A 97 3.45 4.74 -12.09
CA LEU A 97 2.76 3.68 -11.35
C LEU A 97 1.29 3.48 -11.79
N HIS A 98 0.59 4.53 -12.25
CA HIS A 98 -0.76 4.36 -12.82
C HIS A 98 -0.70 3.53 -14.11
N ALA A 99 0.30 3.77 -14.94
CA ALA A 99 0.50 3.02 -16.19
C ALA A 99 0.89 1.55 -15.91
N ASP A 100 1.70 1.30 -14.88
CA ASP A 100 2.15 -0.04 -14.52
C ASP A 100 1.09 -0.88 -13.80
N LEU A 101 0.10 -0.24 -13.16
CA LEU A 101 -1.02 -0.91 -12.49
C LEU A 101 -2.26 -1.10 -13.38
N THR A 102 -2.34 -0.41 -14.54
CA THR A 102 -3.47 -0.50 -15.48
C THR A 102 -3.19 -1.36 -16.71
N ARG A 103 -1.96 -1.85 -16.86
CA ARG A 103 -1.54 -2.74 -17.94
C ARG A 103 -1.63 -4.21 -17.53
#